data_AF-L1MBC8-F1
#
_entry.id   AF-L1MBC8-F1
#
_cell.length_a   1.000
_cell.length_b   1.000
_cell.length_c   1.000
_cell.angle_alpha   90.00
_cell.angle_beta   90.00
_cell.angle_gamma   90.00
#
_symmetry.space_group_name_H-M   'P 1'
#
loop_
_entity.id
_entity.type
_entity.pdbx_description
1 polymer ?
#
loop_
_entity_poly.entity_id
_entity_poly.type
_entity_poly.pdbx_seq_one_letter_code
_entity_poly.pdbx_strand_id
1 'polypeptide(L)'
;MSFRWVFIQGSDISLRVTAGGVFITMVCMTKKTATAIMHTNRGDIAIELFGNHAPVTVENFVGLAQGSKEYQAPNAAGNAEGPFYDGSIFHRVIDGFMIQGGDPTGTGRGGPGYQFADEFHPELSFDRPYLLAMANAGPGTNGSQFFITVNADATRHLTNHHTIFGEVTDPESQKVVDAIATTPTAPGDRPVEPVVIESIEITE
;
A
#
# COMPACT_ATOMS: atom_id res chain seq x y z
N MET A 1 15.92 20.71 33.96
CA MET A 1 15.29 20.14 32.74
C MET A 1 13.80 20.36 32.85
N SER A 2 13.24 21.25 32.04
CA SER A 2 11.81 21.56 32.08
C SER A 2 11.13 20.84 30.93
N PHE A 3 10.22 19.91 31.23
CA PHE A 3 9.33 19.34 30.23
C PHE A 3 8.27 20.38 29.85
N ARG A 4 7.88 20.43 28.57
CA ARG A 4 6.91 21.41 28.10
C ARG A 4 6.01 20.83 27.00
N TRP A 5 4.72 21.15 27.18
CA TRP A 5 3.51 21.01 26.35
C TRP A 5 3.62 20.40 24.95
N VAL A 6 2.84 19.34 24.74
CA VAL A 6 2.43 18.82 23.44
C VAL A 6 1.34 19.73 22.88
N PHE A 7 1.55 20.29 21.70
CA PHE A 7 0.48 20.93 20.93
C PHE A 7 0.05 19.96 19.82
N ILE A 8 -1.25 19.71 19.73
CA ILE A 8 -1.85 18.90 18.66
C ILE A 8 -2.48 19.89 17.68
N GLN A 9 -2.01 19.93 16.44
CA GLN A 9 -2.63 20.71 15.36
C GLN A 9 -2.58 19.83 14.09
N GLY A 10 -3.70 19.17 13.76
CA GLY A 10 -3.76 18.18 12.66
C GLY A 10 -3.23 16.79 13.06
N SER A 11 -2.92 15.96 12.05
CA SER A 11 -2.38 14.58 12.19
C SER A 11 -0.90 14.53 12.59
N ASP A 12 -0.22 15.67 12.70
CA ASP A 12 1.22 15.72 13.00
C ASP A 12 1.51 15.84 14.51
N ILE A 13 2.29 14.90 15.04
CA ILE A 13 2.91 15.01 16.37
C ILE A 13 4.30 15.64 16.20
N SER A 14 4.42 16.94 16.50
CA SER A 14 5.70 17.65 16.46
C SER A 14 6.35 17.70 17.83
N LEU A 15 7.50 17.03 18.02
CA LEU A 15 8.32 17.16 19.22
C LEU A 15 9.26 18.37 19.05
N ARG A 16 9.11 19.40 19.88
CA ARG A 16 10.04 20.55 19.92
C ARG A 16 11.04 20.37 21.07
N VAL A 17 12.29 20.08 20.73
CA VAL A 17 13.40 20.06 21.70
C VAL A 17 14.15 21.38 21.61
N THR A 18 14.40 22.04 22.74
CA THR A 18 15.20 23.26 22.80
C THR A 18 16.63 22.92 23.21
N ALA A 19 17.58 23.00 22.28
CA ALA A 19 19.01 23.01 22.56
C ALA A 19 19.60 24.28 21.92
N GLY A 20 20.10 25.21 22.74
CA GLY A 20 20.83 26.39 22.24
C GLY A 20 20.00 27.43 21.46
N GLY A 21 18.68 27.48 21.62
CA GLY A 21 17.84 28.49 20.96
C GLY A 21 17.49 28.20 19.49
N VAL A 22 17.85 27.03 18.97
CA VAL A 22 17.46 26.55 17.64
C VAL A 22 16.22 25.66 17.78
N PHE A 23 15.16 25.96 17.03
CA PHE A 23 13.98 25.12 16.93
C PHE A 23 14.27 23.98 15.96
N ILE A 24 14.36 22.76 16.47
CA ILE A 24 14.40 21.55 15.64
C ILE A 24 13.00 20.96 15.66
N THR A 25 12.26 21.11 14.56
CA THR A 25 11.01 20.37 14.35
C THR A 25 11.42 18.95 13.95
N MET A 26 11.32 18.00 14.89
CA MET A 26 11.50 16.59 14.58
C MET A 26 10.15 16.06 14.09
N VAL A 27 9.93 16.14 12.77
CA VAL A 27 8.89 15.36 12.11
C VAL A 27 9.41 13.92 12.12
N CYS A 28 8.70 13.01 12.78
CA CYS A 28 8.98 11.59 12.64
C CYS A 28 8.49 11.19 11.24
N MET A 29 9.29 11.48 10.22
CA MET A 29 9.02 10.98 8.87
C MET A 29 9.26 9.48 8.89
N THR A 30 8.24 8.70 8.58
CA THR A 30 8.37 7.28 8.23
C THR A 30 9.42 7.17 7.13
N LYS A 31 10.63 6.74 7.50
CA LYS A 31 11.76 6.72 6.58
C LYS A 31 11.56 5.57 5.61
N LYS A 32 11.17 5.90 4.38
CA LYS A 32 11.08 4.92 3.28
C LYS A 32 12.39 4.16 3.10
N THR A 33 12.29 2.89 2.77
CA THR A 33 13.44 2.01 2.52
C THR A 33 13.64 1.72 1.03
N ALA A 34 12.57 1.85 0.24
CA ALA A 34 12.56 1.66 -1.21
C ALA A 34 11.35 2.42 -1.79
N THR A 35 11.33 2.59 -3.11
CA THR A 35 10.19 3.11 -3.87
C THR A 35 9.78 2.07 -4.92
N ALA A 36 8.49 1.74 -4.96
CA ALA A 36 7.90 0.92 -6.01
C ALA A 36 7.15 1.81 -7.01
N ILE A 37 7.48 1.73 -8.29
CA ILE A 37 6.76 2.41 -9.36
C ILE A 37 5.88 1.37 -10.04
N MET A 38 4.58 1.48 -9.84
CA MET A 38 3.59 0.61 -10.46
C MET A 38 3.13 1.23 -11.77
N HIS A 39 3.55 0.63 -12.89
CA HIS A 39 3.12 1.03 -14.22
C HIS A 39 1.74 0.44 -14.49
N THR A 40 0.75 1.28 -14.73
CA THR A 40 -0.60 0.84 -15.07
C THR A 40 -1.04 1.39 -16.41
N ASN A 41 -2.04 0.76 -17.03
CA ASN A 41 -2.67 1.30 -18.23
C ASN A 41 -3.45 2.63 -18.00
N ARG A 42 -3.45 3.15 -16.78
CA ARG A 42 -4.02 4.45 -16.39
C ARG A 42 -2.96 5.47 -15.95
N GLY A 43 -1.68 5.10 -15.95
CA GLY A 43 -0.56 5.93 -15.50
C GLY A 43 0.29 5.26 -14.43
N ASP A 44 1.37 5.93 -14.06
CA ASP A 44 2.31 5.43 -13.05
C ASP A 44 1.84 5.80 -11.63
N ILE A 45 2.09 4.89 -10.67
CA ILE A 45 1.86 5.13 -9.25
C ILE A 45 3.15 4.84 -8.50
N ALA A 46 3.83 5.89 -8.05
CA ALA A 46 5.02 5.78 -7.20
C ALA A 46 4.63 5.63 -5.72
N ILE A 47 5.16 4.61 -5.07
CA ILE A 47 4.81 4.22 -3.71
C ILE A 47 6.08 4.15 -2.87
N GLU A 48 6.13 4.89 -1.78
CA GLU A 48 7.19 4.80 -0.79
C GLU A 48 6.94 3.62 0.15
N LEU A 49 7.89 2.69 0.27
CA LEU A 49 7.73 1.47 1.06
C LEU A 49 8.35 1.59 2.46
N PHE A 50 7.65 1.07 3.47
CA PHE A 50 8.02 1.18 4.88
C PHE A 50 8.72 -0.07 5.43
N GLY A 51 9.86 -0.46 4.84
CA GLY A 51 10.55 -1.71 5.18
C GLY A 51 11.08 -1.78 6.61
N ASN A 52 11.23 -0.66 7.31
CA ASN A 52 11.58 -0.65 8.74
C ASN A 52 10.38 -0.96 9.66
N HIS A 53 9.16 -0.73 9.18
CA HIS A 53 7.93 -0.86 9.94
C HIS A 53 7.22 -2.18 9.66
N ALA A 54 7.26 -2.65 8.41
CA ALA A 54 6.67 -3.91 7.94
C ALA A 54 7.66 -4.70 7.05
N PRO A 55 8.80 -5.16 7.60
CA PRO A 55 9.89 -5.77 6.84
C PRO A 55 9.46 -7.01 6.05
N VAL A 56 8.68 -7.92 6.65
CA VAL A 56 8.28 -9.17 5.98
C VAL A 56 7.31 -8.88 4.83
N THR A 57 6.42 -7.91 5.03
CA THR A 57 5.43 -7.48 4.04
C THR A 57 6.11 -6.78 2.86
N VAL A 58 7.05 -5.87 3.13
CA VAL A 58 7.80 -5.17 2.09
C VAL A 58 8.68 -6.15 1.31
N GLU A 59 9.41 -7.04 1.99
CA GLU A 59 10.20 -8.09 1.33
C GLU A 59 9.32 -9.00 0.46
N ASN A 60 8.12 -9.34 0.95
CA ASN A 60 7.14 -10.11 0.18
C ASN A 60 6.70 -9.37 -1.08
N PHE A 61 6.30 -8.11 -0.95
CA PHE A 61 5.83 -7.31 -2.07
C PHE A 61 6.94 -7.10 -3.12
N VAL A 62 8.15 -6.71 -2.69
CA VAL A 62 9.31 -6.51 -3.58
C VAL A 62 9.71 -7.81 -4.26
N GLY A 63 9.78 -8.92 -3.52
CA GLY A 63 10.16 -10.21 -4.08
C GLY A 63 9.15 -10.74 -5.10
N LEU A 64 7.85 -10.54 -4.87
CA LEU A 64 6.80 -10.86 -5.85
C LEU A 64 6.86 -9.94 -7.06
N ALA A 65 7.05 -8.63 -6.87
CA ALA A 65 7.19 -7.66 -7.96
C ALA A 65 8.37 -7.99 -8.89
N GLN A 66 9.53 -8.33 -8.33
CA GLN A 66 10.72 -8.68 -9.11
C GLN A 66 10.70 -10.12 -9.63
N GLY A 67 9.79 -10.97 -9.14
CA GLY A 67 9.76 -12.40 -9.45
C GLY A 67 10.88 -13.22 -8.78
N SER A 68 11.54 -12.66 -7.76
CA SER A 68 12.61 -13.33 -7.00
C SER A 68 12.10 -14.18 -5.84
N LYS A 69 10.85 -13.95 -5.41
CA LYS A 69 10.19 -14.75 -4.37
C LYS A 69 9.51 -15.96 -4.97
N GLU A 70 9.77 -17.13 -4.41
CA GLU A 70 9.07 -18.36 -4.80
C GLU A 70 7.56 -18.25 -4.49
N TYR A 71 6.73 -18.70 -5.43
CA TYR A 71 5.28 -18.80 -5.28
C TYR A 71 4.79 -20.11 -5.87
N GLN A 72 3.66 -20.63 -5.37
CA GLN A 72 3.14 -21.95 -5.72
C GLN A 72 2.01 -21.89 -6.77
N ALA A 73 1.31 -20.75 -6.82
CA ALA A 73 0.25 -20.51 -7.79
C ALA A 73 0.81 -19.76 -9.01
N PRO A 74 0.27 -19.98 -10.23
CA PRO A 74 0.68 -19.19 -11.39
C PRO A 74 0.55 -17.69 -11.14
N ASN A 75 1.48 -16.91 -11.67
CA ASN A 75 1.39 -15.45 -11.68
C ASN A 75 0.26 -14.94 -12.58
N ALA A 76 0.07 -13.63 -12.65
CA ALA A 76 -1.01 -13.04 -13.43
C ALA A 76 -0.91 -13.31 -14.95
N ALA A 77 0.29 -13.62 -15.46
CA ALA A 77 0.50 -14.07 -16.84
C ALA A 77 0.32 -15.59 -17.04
N GLY A 78 0.03 -16.35 -15.97
CA GLY A 78 -0.16 -17.80 -16.00
C GLY A 78 1.14 -18.61 -15.93
N ASN A 79 2.27 -17.98 -15.61
CA ASN A 79 3.59 -18.63 -15.51
C ASN A 79 3.91 -19.06 -14.07
N ALA A 80 4.80 -20.05 -13.93
CA ALA A 80 5.28 -20.51 -12.62
C ALA A 80 6.45 -19.70 -12.05
N GLU A 81 7.05 -18.81 -12.85
CA GLU A 81 8.21 -18.00 -12.50
C GLU A 81 8.10 -16.60 -13.17
N GLY A 82 8.91 -15.65 -12.69
CA GLY A 82 8.94 -14.26 -13.15
C GLY A 82 8.09 -13.31 -12.31
N PRO A 83 8.01 -12.01 -12.71
CA PRO A 83 7.25 -10.99 -12.01
C PRO A 83 5.80 -11.42 -11.74
N PHE A 84 5.39 -11.38 -10.48
CA PHE A 84 4.12 -11.97 -10.06
C PHE A 84 2.92 -11.08 -10.43
N TYR A 85 3.10 -9.76 -10.38
CA TYR A 85 2.04 -8.77 -10.54
C TYR A 85 1.81 -8.32 -11.99
N ASP A 86 2.73 -8.62 -12.91
CA ASP A 86 2.64 -8.19 -14.31
C ASP A 86 1.42 -8.80 -15.00
N GLY A 87 0.51 -7.95 -15.47
CA GLY A 87 -0.78 -8.32 -16.04
C GLY A 87 -1.91 -8.47 -15.01
N SER A 88 -1.64 -8.33 -13.71
CA SER A 88 -2.69 -8.36 -12.68
C SER A 88 -3.58 -7.13 -12.77
N ILE A 89 -4.79 -7.22 -12.22
CA ILE A 89 -5.77 -6.14 -12.29
C ILE A 89 -6.17 -5.62 -10.90
N PHE A 90 -6.60 -4.36 -10.86
CA PHE A 90 -7.44 -3.87 -9.79
C PHE A 90 -8.85 -4.45 -9.97
N HIS A 91 -9.12 -5.58 -9.33
CA HIS A 91 -10.34 -6.35 -9.50
C HIS A 91 -11.51 -5.80 -8.68
N ARG A 92 -11.24 -4.88 -7.74
CA ARG A 92 -12.24 -4.26 -6.87
C ARG A 92 -11.89 -2.79 -6.62
N VAL A 93 -12.81 -1.89 -6.93
CA VAL A 93 -12.66 -0.43 -6.82
C VAL A 93 -13.92 0.14 -6.19
N ILE A 94 -13.77 0.80 -5.04
CA ILE A 94 -14.88 1.43 -4.32
C ILE A 94 -14.56 2.91 -4.16
N ASP A 95 -15.33 3.74 -4.86
CA ASP A 95 -15.24 5.20 -4.78
C ASP A 95 -15.37 5.67 -3.32
N GLY A 96 -14.47 6.56 -2.91
CA GLY A 96 -14.39 7.06 -1.55
C GLY A 96 -13.95 6.03 -0.50
N PHE A 97 -13.36 4.89 -0.91
CA PHE A 97 -12.81 3.90 0.01
C PHE A 97 -11.41 3.43 -0.41
N MET A 98 -11.29 2.60 -1.45
CA MET A 98 -10.00 2.01 -1.86
C MET A 98 -10.03 1.39 -3.27
N ILE A 99 -8.84 1.13 -3.80
CA ILE A 99 -8.59 0.31 -5.00
C ILE A 99 -7.80 -0.95 -4.59
N GLN A 100 -8.28 -2.14 -4.93
CA GLN A 100 -7.69 -3.42 -4.52
C GLN A 100 -7.24 -4.25 -5.74
N GLY A 101 -6.01 -4.76 -5.66
CA GLY A 101 -5.33 -5.51 -6.71
C GLY A 101 -4.46 -6.65 -6.16
N GLY A 102 -3.54 -7.15 -6.97
CA GLY A 102 -2.55 -8.17 -6.55
C GLY A 102 -3.07 -9.62 -6.51
N ASP A 103 -4.26 -9.89 -7.03
CA ASP A 103 -4.74 -11.26 -7.27
C ASP A 103 -4.34 -11.71 -8.69
N PRO A 104 -3.51 -12.77 -8.86
CA PRO A 104 -3.10 -13.26 -10.17
C PRO A 104 -4.27 -13.79 -11.02
N THR A 105 -5.36 -14.21 -10.39
CA THR A 105 -6.58 -14.68 -11.08
C THR A 105 -7.55 -13.54 -11.39
N GLY A 106 -7.38 -12.38 -10.74
CA GLY A 106 -8.29 -11.24 -10.83
C GLY A 106 -9.70 -11.52 -10.28
N THR A 107 -9.90 -12.53 -9.43
CA THR A 107 -11.22 -12.94 -8.90
C THR A 107 -11.52 -12.41 -7.51
N GLY A 108 -10.51 -11.86 -6.82
CA GLY A 108 -10.50 -11.52 -5.39
C GLY A 108 -10.24 -12.70 -4.46
N ARG A 109 -9.92 -13.89 -4.99
CA ARG A 109 -9.74 -15.12 -4.21
C ARG A 109 -8.37 -15.77 -4.40
N GLY A 110 -7.60 -15.35 -5.40
CA GLY A 110 -6.27 -15.88 -5.63
C GLY A 110 -5.22 -15.25 -4.71
N GLY A 111 -4.01 -15.78 -4.81
CA GLY A 111 -2.85 -15.38 -4.03
C GLY A 111 -1.61 -16.16 -4.47
N PRO A 112 -0.48 -16.01 -3.78
CA PRO A 112 0.80 -16.60 -4.19
C PRO A 112 0.93 -18.08 -3.77
N GLY A 113 -0.12 -18.67 -3.20
CA GLY A 113 -0.15 -20.05 -2.70
C GLY A 113 0.36 -20.22 -1.27
N TYR A 114 0.58 -19.12 -0.54
CA TYR A 114 0.93 -19.13 0.88
C TYR A 114 0.28 -17.95 1.61
N GLN A 115 0.36 -17.99 2.94
CA GLN A 115 -0.10 -16.95 3.84
C GLN A 115 1.00 -16.57 4.84
N PHE A 116 1.01 -15.32 5.31
CA PHE A 116 1.91 -14.85 6.34
C PHE A 116 1.25 -13.89 7.33
N ALA A 117 1.95 -13.65 8.45
CA ALA A 117 1.47 -12.87 9.58
C ALA A 117 1.24 -11.37 9.27
N ASP A 118 0.44 -10.70 10.10
CA ASP A 118 0.27 -9.24 10.06
C ASP A 118 1.44 -8.53 10.78
N GLU A 119 1.77 -7.31 10.34
CA GLU A 119 2.81 -6.46 10.92
C GLU A 119 2.22 -5.07 11.23
N PHE A 120 1.73 -4.88 12.45
CA PHE A 120 1.20 -3.59 12.89
C PHE A 120 2.29 -2.78 13.61
N HIS A 121 2.37 -1.49 13.29
CA HIS A 121 3.30 -0.56 13.93
C HIS A 121 2.54 0.62 14.56
N PRO A 122 2.87 1.07 15.78
CA PRO A 122 2.14 2.14 16.47
C PRO A 122 2.18 3.51 15.77
N GLU A 123 3.12 3.70 14.84
CA GLU A 123 3.25 4.91 14.01
C GLU A 123 2.44 4.84 12.70
N LEU A 124 1.87 3.68 12.37
CA LEU A 124 1.11 3.48 11.14
C LEU A 124 -0.37 3.25 11.47
N SER A 125 -1.21 4.14 10.96
CA SER A 125 -2.67 4.04 11.07
C SER A 125 -3.34 4.60 9.83
N PHE A 126 -4.60 4.21 9.57
CA PHE A 126 -5.38 4.76 8.45
C PHE A 126 -5.94 6.15 8.80
N ASP A 127 -5.04 7.12 8.96
CA ASP A 127 -5.33 8.50 9.35
C ASP A 127 -5.35 9.50 8.18
N ARG A 128 -4.89 9.05 7.01
CA ARG A 128 -4.83 9.81 5.76
C ARG A 128 -5.10 8.89 4.55
N PRO A 129 -5.52 9.44 3.40
CA PRO A 129 -5.66 8.65 2.17
C PRO A 129 -4.29 8.20 1.63
N TYR A 130 -4.32 7.41 0.57
CA TYR A 130 -3.16 6.99 -0.23
C TYR A 130 -2.17 6.05 0.47
N LEU A 131 -2.63 5.35 1.50
CA LEU A 131 -1.87 4.29 2.17
C LEU A 131 -2.03 2.96 1.45
N LEU A 132 -0.90 2.30 1.19
CA LEU A 132 -0.82 0.93 0.68
C LEU A 132 -0.85 -0.07 1.84
N ALA A 133 -1.77 -1.03 1.78
CA ALA A 133 -1.93 -2.05 2.80
C ALA A 133 -2.30 -3.42 2.25
N MET A 134 -2.03 -4.47 3.02
CA MET A 134 -2.36 -5.85 2.64
C MET A 134 -3.86 -6.13 2.78
N ALA A 135 -4.46 -6.70 1.74
CA ALA A 135 -5.79 -7.31 1.87
C ALA A 135 -5.66 -8.69 2.53
N ASN A 136 -6.59 -9.02 3.40
CA ASN A 136 -6.61 -10.31 4.10
C ASN A 136 -8.06 -10.77 4.37
N ALA A 137 -8.21 -12.03 4.77
CA ALA A 137 -9.48 -12.66 5.16
C ALA A 137 -9.55 -12.93 6.68
N GLY A 138 -8.85 -12.12 7.47
CA GLY A 138 -8.64 -12.31 8.89
C GLY A 138 -7.15 -12.40 9.29
N PRO A 139 -6.85 -12.49 10.60
CA PRO A 139 -5.48 -12.44 11.10
C PRO A 139 -4.58 -13.51 10.47
N GLY A 140 -3.39 -13.11 10.03
CA GLY A 140 -2.36 -14.00 9.49
C GLY A 140 -2.68 -14.61 8.13
N THR A 141 -3.53 -13.95 7.34
CA THR A 141 -3.92 -14.42 5.99
C THR A 141 -3.40 -13.52 4.87
N ASN A 142 -2.35 -12.74 5.12
CA ASN A 142 -1.71 -11.92 4.09
C ASN A 142 -1.09 -12.81 3.01
N GLY A 143 -1.23 -12.40 1.74
CA GLY A 143 -0.70 -13.13 0.58
C GLY A 143 -0.07 -12.17 -0.43
N SER A 144 -0.72 -11.97 -1.56
CA SER A 144 -0.26 -11.02 -2.61
C SER A 144 -1.22 -9.86 -2.83
N GLN A 145 -2.47 -9.98 -2.35
CA GLN A 145 -3.46 -8.93 -2.57
C GLN A 145 -3.18 -7.74 -1.66
N PHE A 146 -3.28 -6.55 -2.23
CA PHE A 146 -3.09 -5.28 -1.56
C PHE A 146 -4.18 -4.29 -1.99
N PHE A 147 -4.31 -3.20 -1.24
CA PHE A 147 -5.16 -2.09 -1.62
C PHE A 147 -4.49 -0.74 -1.31
N ILE A 148 -4.87 0.28 -2.08
CA ILE A 148 -4.52 1.68 -1.82
C ILE A 148 -5.79 2.40 -1.39
N THR A 149 -5.75 3.06 -0.24
CA THR A 149 -6.87 3.84 0.29
C THR A 149 -7.03 5.18 -0.42
N VAL A 150 -8.25 5.71 -0.52
CA VAL A 150 -8.51 7.06 -1.06
C VAL A 150 -9.26 7.97 -0.10
N ASN A 151 -9.69 7.43 1.04
CA ASN A 151 -10.41 8.20 2.06
C ASN A 151 -10.06 7.68 3.46
N ALA A 152 -9.44 8.54 4.26
CA ALA A 152 -9.07 8.23 5.63
C ALA A 152 -10.30 7.92 6.51
N ASP A 153 -11.34 8.75 6.47
CA ASP A 153 -12.52 8.60 7.34
C ASP A 153 -13.25 7.29 7.08
N ALA A 154 -13.28 6.85 5.82
CA ALA A 154 -13.85 5.56 5.43
C ALA A 154 -12.98 4.36 5.84
N THR A 155 -11.69 4.54 6.16
CA THR A 155 -10.72 3.46 6.36
C THR A 155 -10.14 3.37 7.76
N ARG A 156 -10.40 4.33 8.67
CA ARG A 156 -9.92 4.32 10.07
C ARG A 156 -10.11 2.98 10.80
N HIS A 157 -11.25 2.33 10.57
CA HIS A 157 -11.62 1.06 11.19
C HIS A 157 -10.78 -0.14 10.72
N LEU A 158 -9.96 0.02 9.67
CA LEU A 158 -9.01 -0.98 9.18
C LEU A 158 -7.69 -0.99 9.96
N THR A 159 -7.47 0.01 10.81
CA THR A 159 -6.25 0.13 11.62
C THR A 159 -6.09 -1.07 12.54
N ASN A 160 -4.91 -1.68 12.58
CA ASN A 160 -4.61 -2.94 13.28
C ASN A 160 -5.43 -4.15 12.80
N HIS A 161 -6.01 -4.07 11.61
CA HIS A 161 -6.62 -5.20 10.91
C HIS A 161 -5.91 -5.52 9.59
N HIS A 162 -5.23 -4.54 9.00
CA HIS A 162 -4.48 -4.66 7.76
C HIS A 162 -3.08 -4.04 7.93
N THR A 163 -2.05 -4.77 7.50
CA THR A 163 -0.66 -4.27 7.52
C THR A 163 -0.52 -3.10 6.54
N ILE A 164 -0.21 -1.91 7.04
CA ILE A 164 0.20 -0.76 6.22
C ILE A 164 1.70 -0.92 5.94
N PHE A 165 2.09 -0.84 4.67
CA PHE A 165 3.49 -1.06 4.27
C PHE A 165 4.00 -0.08 3.20
N GLY A 166 3.20 0.92 2.83
CA GLY A 166 3.66 2.02 2.01
C GLY A 166 2.65 3.14 1.86
N GLU A 167 3.03 4.17 1.10
CA GLU A 167 2.24 5.37 0.86
C GLU A 167 2.55 5.99 -0.50
N VAL A 168 1.53 6.52 -1.18
CA VAL A 168 1.67 7.34 -2.39
C VAL A 168 1.74 8.82 -1.98
N THR A 169 2.92 9.43 -2.08
CA THR A 169 3.15 10.79 -1.57
C THR A 169 3.14 11.87 -2.66
N ASP A 170 3.44 11.52 -3.91
CA ASP A 170 3.51 12.51 -4.98
C ASP A 170 2.12 12.82 -5.59
N PRO A 171 1.84 14.09 -5.93
CA PRO A 171 0.52 14.48 -6.43
C PRO A 171 0.11 13.87 -7.78
N GLU A 172 1.06 13.48 -8.64
CA GLU A 172 0.72 12.93 -9.95
C GLU A 172 0.24 11.47 -9.81
N SER A 173 0.93 10.67 -8.99
CA SER A 173 0.49 9.32 -8.64
C SER A 173 -0.84 9.32 -7.89
N GLN A 174 -1.07 10.29 -6.98
CA GLN A 174 -2.35 10.43 -6.29
C GLN A 174 -3.51 10.68 -7.27
N LYS A 175 -3.32 11.52 -8.30
CA LYS A 175 -4.33 11.72 -9.35
C LYS A 175 -4.63 10.43 -10.12
N VAL A 176 -3.63 9.60 -10.39
CA VAL A 176 -3.83 8.30 -11.04
C VAL A 176 -4.66 7.39 -10.14
N VAL A 177 -4.33 7.32 -8.85
CA VAL A 177 -5.12 6.55 -7.86
C VAL A 177 -6.57 7.03 -7.82
N ASP A 178 -6.81 8.35 -7.77
CA ASP A 178 -8.15 8.94 -7.76
C ASP A 178 -8.92 8.65 -9.05
N ALA A 179 -8.25 8.72 -10.21
CA ALA A 179 -8.84 8.40 -11.51
C ALA A 179 -9.23 6.92 -11.61
N ILE A 180 -8.42 6.02 -11.04
CA ILE A 180 -8.77 4.60 -10.93
C ILE A 180 -9.96 4.44 -9.98
N ALA A 181 -9.93 5.08 -8.81
CA ALA A 181 -10.96 4.93 -7.77
C ALA A 181 -12.36 5.37 -8.20
N THR A 182 -12.44 6.28 -9.18
CA THR A 182 -13.70 6.84 -9.72
C THR A 182 -14.13 6.22 -11.05
N THR A 183 -13.44 5.17 -11.52
CA THR A 183 -13.80 4.46 -12.76
C THR A 183 -15.18 3.78 -12.65
N PRO A 184 -15.96 3.68 -13.73
CA PRO A 184 -17.21 2.92 -13.70
C PRO A 184 -17.00 1.45 -13.32
N THR A 185 -17.81 0.95 -12.39
CA THR A 185 -17.77 -0.44 -11.92
C THR A 185 -19.04 -1.22 -12.26
N ALA A 186 -18.86 -2.51 -12.52
CA ALA A 186 -19.88 -3.53 -12.63
C ALA A 186 -20.23 -4.10 -11.23
N PRO A 187 -21.24 -4.98 -11.11
CA PRO A 187 -21.55 -5.63 -9.84
C PRO A 187 -20.33 -6.30 -9.20
N GLY A 188 -20.21 -6.17 -7.87
CA GLY A 188 -19.03 -6.61 -7.12
C GLY A 188 -17.86 -5.62 -7.16
N ASP A 189 -18.15 -4.36 -7.47
CA ASP A 189 -17.19 -3.25 -7.47
C ASP A 189 -16.04 -3.45 -8.49
N ARG A 190 -16.24 -4.28 -9.51
CA ARG A 190 -15.22 -4.59 -10.52
C ARG A 190 -15.21 -3.51 -11.62
N PRO A 191 -14.07 -2.88 -11.96
CA PRO A 191 -14.01 -1.95 -13.09
C PRO A 191 -14.58 -2.56 -14.39
N VAL A 192 -15.42 -1.80 -15.09
CA VAL A 192 -15.99 -2.22 -16.40
C VAL A 192 -14.89 -2.36 -17.43
N GLU A 193 -13.99 -1.38 -17.49
CA GLU A 193 -12.73 -1.46 -18.22
C GLU A 193 -11.63 -1.88 -17.26
N PRO A 194 -10.93 -3.01 -17.52
CA PRO A 194 -9.86 -3.48 -16.66
C PRO A 194 -8.75 -2.43 -16.46
N VAL A 195 -8.42 -2.18 -15.20
CA VAL A 195 -7.23 -1.41 -14.82
C VAL A 195 -6.12 -2.42 -14.53
N VAL A 196 -5.10 -2.43 -15.39
CA VAL A 196 -4.06 -3.46 -15.45
C VAL A 196 -2.76 -2.87 -14.89
N ILE A 197 -2.10 -3.63 -14.03
CA ILE A 197 -0.73 -3.41 -13.60
C ILE A 197 0.15 -4.06 -14.66
N GLU A 198 0.82 -3.26 -15.48
CA GLU A 198 1.65 -3.72 -16.58
C GLU A 198 2.98 -4.27 -16.06
N SER A 199 3.59 -3.55 -15.11
CA SER A 199 4.79 -3.98 -14.38
C SER A 199 4.98 -3.19 -13.08
N ILE A 200 5.89 -3.65 -12.23
CA ILE A 200 6.33 -2.92 -11.03
C ILE A 200 7.85 -2.82 -11.01
N GLU A 201 8.36 -1.59 -11.08
CA GLU A 201 9.79 -1.27 -10.93
C GLU A 201 10.10 -0.98 -9.45
N ILE A 202 11.23 -1.46 -8.94
CA ILE A 202 11.70 -1.18 -7.58
C ILE A 202 12.99 -0.36 -7.66
N THR A 203 13.02 0.77 -6.94
CA THR A 203 14.17 1.69 -6.84
C THR A 203 14.53 1.93 -5.36
N GLU A 204 15.82 2.07 -5.05
CA GLU A 204 16.34 2.31 -3.70
C GLU A 204 16.75 3.77 -3.47
#